data_AF-A0A8I0KE43-F1
#
_entry.id   AF-A0A8I0KE43-F1
#
_cell.length_a   1.000
_cell.length_b   1.000
_cell.length_c   1.000
_cell.angle_alpha   90.00
_cell.angle_beta   90.00
_cell.angle_gamma   90.00
#
_symmetry.space_group_name_H-M   'P 1'
#
loop_
_entity.id
_entity.type
_entity.pdbx_description
1 polymer ?
#
loop_
_entity_poly.entity_id
_entity_poly.type
_entity_poly.pdbx_seq_one_letter_code
_entity_poly.pdbx_strand_id
1 'polypeptide(L)'
;MTEQFLHGVNVIEVTSGPKTIRTSKSSVIGVIGTAPDADEQKFPLNKPILIAGSLKEAAKLGKKGTLPSAVNEIFSQVGATVVVIRVEESKNTDLKLKEEETLKNVIGGIDEKTGEYQGIQAFLSSESIVHVAPRILIAPYFTHQLSESKNPVVAVLIGVAEKLRAIIVADGPNT
;
A
#
# COMPACT_ATOMS: atom_id res chain seq x y z
N MET A 1 -60.43 -2.97 1.94
CA MET A 1 -59.17 -3.43 2.55
C MET A 1 -58.94 -2.57 3.76
N THR A 2 -59.15 -3.10 4.96
CA THR A 2 -58.91 -2.40 6.22
C THR A 2 -57.41 -2.35 6.46
N GLU A 3 -56.83 -1.15 6.51
CA GLU A 3 -55.44 -0.96 6.92
C GLU A 3 -55.30 -1.39 8.38
N GLN A 4 -54.63 -2.52 8.59
CA GLN A 4 -54.42 -3.10 9.91
C GLN A 4 -53.21 -2.41 10.55
N PHE A 5 -53.46 -1.27 11.19
CA PHE A 5 -52.45 -0.53 11.94
C PHE A 5 -52.05 -1.29 13.21
N LEU A 6 -50.85 -1.86 13.21
CA LEU A 6 -50.25 -2.48 14.38
C LEU A 6 -49.50 -1.41 15.17
N HIS A 7 -49.83 -1.25 16.46
CA HIS A 7 -49.05 -0.43 17.39
C HIS A 7 -47.98 -1.32 18.05
N GLY A 8 -46.70 -1.03 17.82
CA GLY A 8 -45.57 -1.78 18.37
C GLY A 8 -44.47 -2.02 17.33
N VAL A 9 -43.41 -2.74 17.74
CA VAL A 9 -42.33 -3.18 16.84
C VAL A 9 -42.81 -4.41 16.06
N ASN A 10 -42.70 -4.35 14.74
CA ASN A 10 -42.90 -5.49 13.85
C ASN A 10 -41.53 -5.98 13.35
N VAL A 11 -41.30 -7.29 13.42
CA VAL A 11 -40.08 -7.93 12.88
C VAL A 11 -40.49 -8.74 11.67
N ILE A 12 -40.07 -8.28 10.49
CA ILE A 12 -40.25 -9.01 9.23
C ILE A 12 -38.91 -9.67 8.91
N GLU A 13 -38.82 -10.98 9.13
CA GLU A 13 -37.62 -11.75 8.81
C GLU A 13 -37.63 -12.16 7.34
N VAL A 14 -36.89 -11.43 6.52
CA VAL A 14 -36.72 -11.74 5.09
C VAL A 14 -35.57 -12.73 4.95
N THR A 15 -35.88 -14.02 4.82
CA THR A 15 -34.91 -15.12 4.67
C THR A 15 -34.47 -15.36 3.21
N SER A 16 -35.03 -14.62 2.25
CA SER A 16 -34.79 -14.80 0.82
C SER A 16 -34.29 -13.52 0.15
N GLY A 17 -33.39 -13.66 -0.83
CA GLY A 17 -32.83 -12.56 -1.59
C GLY A 17 -31.42 -12.91 -2.07
N PRO A 18 -31.03 -12.51 -3.30
CA PRO A 18 -29.67 -12.72 -3.77
C PRO A 18 -28.69 -11.93 -2.89
N LYS A 19 -27.88 -12.64 -2.10
CA LYS A 19 -26.70 -12.04 -1.47
C LYS A 19 -25.60 -11.97 -2.51
N THR A 20 -25.21 -10.77 -2.93
CA THR A 20 -24.10 -10.60 -3.86
C THR A 20 -22.81 -11.11 -3.24
N ILE A 21 -22.24 -12.16 -3.82
CA ILE A 21 -20.90 -12.63 -3.47
C ILE A 21 -19.90 -11.62 -4.05
N ARG A 22 -19.13 -10.97 -3.18
CA ARG A 22 -18.02 -10.12 -3.62
C ARG A 22 -16.76 -10.99 -3.75
N THR A 23 -16.25 -11.10 -4.97
CA THR A 23 -14.93 -11.71 -5.20
C THR A 23 -13.86 -10.71 -4.77
N SER A 24 -13.02 -11.11 -3.81
CA SER A 24 -11.85 -10.32 -3.45
C SER A 24 -10.73 -10.57 -4.46
N LYS A 25 -10.10 -9.49 -4.93
CA LYS A 25 -8.92 -9.60 -5.80
C LYS A 25 -7.70 -9.87 -4.92
N SER A 26 -7.21 -11.10 -4.93
CA SER A 26 -6.00 -11.50 -4.18
C SER A 26 -4.69 -11.14 -4.91
N SER A 27 -4.76 -10.78 -6.19
CA SER A 27 -3.59 -10.56 -7.05
C SER A 27 -3.05 -9.12 -7.05
N VAL A 28 -3.53 -8.26 -6.15
CA VAL A 28 -3.13 -6.85 -6.14
C VAL A 28 -1.87 -6.69 -5.30
N ILE A 29 -0.84 -6.13 -5.91
CA ILE A 29 0.47 -5.91 -5.28
C ILE A 29 0.53 -4.47 -4.78
N GLY A 30 0.83 -4.28 -3.49
CA GLY A 30 1.17 -3.00 -2.89
C GLY A 30 2.69 -2.86 -2.82
N VAL A 31 3.23 -1.82 -3.46
CA VAL A 31 4.66 -1.52 -3.50
C VAL A 31 4.91 -0.17 -2.85
N ILE A 32 5.84 -0.13 -1.91
CA ILE A 32 6.31 1.11 -1.30
C ILE A 32 7.78 1.34 -1.58
N GLY A 33 8.16 2.58 -1.87
CA GLY A 33 9.57 2.93 -2.04
C GLY A 33 9.79 4.38 -2.43
N THR A 34 11.03 4.69 -2.81
CA THR A 34 11.46 6.03 -3.20
C THR A 34 11.43 6.20 -4.71
N ALA A 35 11.09 7.40 -5.15
CA ALA A 35 11.20 7.81 -6.55
C ALA A 35 11.37 9.34 -6.62
N PRO A 36 12.60 9.88 -6.53
CA PRO A 36 12.81 11.32 -6.55
C PRO A 36 12.41 11.96 -7.89
N ASP A 37 12.59 11.27 -9.01
CA ASP A 37 12.30 11.78 -10.36
C ASP A 37 10.84 11.58 -10.81
N ALA A 38 9.96 11.09 -9.93
CA ALA A 38 8.57 10.85 -10.29
C ALA A 38 7.78 12.15 -10.44
N ASP A 39 6.88 12.18 -11.43
CA ASP A 39 5.94 13.27 -11.64
C ASP A 39 5.08 13.48 -10.38
N GLU A 40 5.27 14.61 -9.69
CA GLU A 40 4.63 14.93 -8.41
C GLU A 40 3.11 15.03 -8.51
N GLN A 41 2.57 15.41 -9.67
CA GLN A 41 1.13 15.51 -9.87
C GLN A 41 0.49 14.12 -9.97
N LYS A 42 1.20 13.18 -10.61
CA LYS A 42 0.69 11.82 -10.79
C LYS A 42 1.01 10.92 -9.60
N PHE A 43 2.18 11.09 -8.99
CA PHE A 43 2.67 10.33 -7.84
C PHE A 43 2.99 11.27 -6.69
N PRO A 44 1.96 11.80 -6.01
CA PRO A 44 2.13 12.57 -4.79
C PRO A 44 2.76 11.71 -3.68
N LEU A 45 3.51 12.36 -2.80
CA LEU A 45 4.13 11.69 -1.65
C LEU A 45 3.06 11.12 -0.71
N ASN A 46 3.34 9.94 -0.17
CA ASN A 46 2.52 9.22 0.81
C ASN A 46 1.08 8.88 0.39
N LYS A 47 0.74 9.05 -0.89
CA LYS A 47 -0.60 8.75 -1.39
C LYS A 47 -0.59 7.51 -2.28
N PRO A 48 -1.51 6.55 -2.06
CA PRO A 48 -1.60 5.36 -2.89
C PRO A 48 -2.14 5.73 -4.27
N ILE A 49 -1.42 5.29 -5.31
CA ILE A 49 -1.82 5.46 -6.72
C ILE A 49 -1.87 4.09 -7.38
N LEU A 50 -2.91 3.86 -8.18
CA LEU A 50 -3.09 2.61 -8.91
C LEU A 50 -2.39 2.68 -10.27
N ILE A 51 -1.58 1.66 -10.57
CA ILE A 51 -1.06 1.36 -11.90
C ILE A 51 -1.69 0.04 -12.36
N ALA A 52 -2.54 0.11 -13.38
CA ALA A 52 -3.25 -1.06 -13.92
C ALA A 52 -2.45 -1.73 -15.05
N GLY A 53 -1.23 -2.21 -14.75
CA GLY A 53 -0.38 -2.92 -15.71
C GLY A 53 0.17 -2.08 -16.88
N SER A 54 0.05 -0.75 -16.82
CA SER A 54 0.46 0.15 -17.91
C SER A 54 1.91 0.61 -17.75
N LEU A 55 2.77 0.15 -18.67
CA LEU A 55 4.17 0.60 -18.76
C LEU A 55 4.31 2.12 -18.97
N LYS A 56 3.34 2.75 -19.66
CA LYS A 56 3.34 4.21 -19.87
C LYS A 56 3.14 4.97 -18.57
N GLU A 57 2.36 4.42 -17.65
CA GLU A 57 2.13 5.03 -16.35
C GLU A 57 3.31 4.81 -15.42
N ALA A 58 3.90 3.61 -15.42
CA ALA A 58 5.11 3.31 -14.68
C ALA A 58 6.31 4.16 -15.14
N ALA A 59 6.40 4.50 -16.43
CA ALA A 59 7.46 5.37 -16.94
C ALA A 59 7.49 6.77 -16.27
N LYS A 60 6.35 7.23 -15.71
CA LYS A 60 6.26 8.50 -14.99
C LYS A 60 6.82 8.45 -13.56
N LEU A 61 7.24 7.28 -13.07
CA LEU A 61 8.01 7.14 -11.82
C LEU A 61 9.48 7.61 -11.96
N GLY A 62 9.94 7.85 -13.19
CA GLY A 62 11.32 8.25 -13.46
C GLY A 62 12.29 7.07 -13.51
N LYS A 63 13.59 7.36 -13.38
CA LYS A 63 14.66 6.34 -13.47
C LYS A 63 15.43 6.14 -12.16
N LYS A 64 15.31 7.07 -11.21
CA LYS A 64 15.98 7.02 -9.91
C LYS A 64 15.04 6.55 -8.81
N GLY A 65 15.61 5.98 -7.76
CA GLY A 65 14.89 5.42 -6.61
C GLY A 65 14.63 3.91 -6.75
N THR A 66 13.90 3.36 -5.80
CA THR A 66 13.64 1.91 -5.73
C THR A 66 12.37 1.50 -6.48
N LEU A 67 11.38 2.40 -6.60
CA LEU A 67 10.10 2.09 -7.24
C LEU A 67 10.19 1.77 -8.74
N PRO A 68 10.96 2.51 -9.56
CA PRO A 68 11.02 2.22 -10.99
C PRO A 68 11.55 0.82 -11.30
N SER A 69 12.58 0.35 -10.59
CA SER A 69 13.14 -1.00 -10.79
C SER A 69 12.11 -2.06 -10.41
N ALA A 70 11.51 -1.94 -9.21
CA ALA A 70 10.55 -2.91 -8.71
C ALA A 70 9.30 -3.04 -9.60
N VAL A 71 8.73 -1.91 -10.04
CA VAL A 71 7.54 -1.91 -10.91
C VAL A 71 7.87 -2.49 -12.29
N ASN A 72 9.05 -2.16 -12.85
CA ASN A 72 9.49 -2.73 -14.13
C ASN A 72 9.72 -4.24 -14.04
N GLU A 73 10.33 -4.73 -12.94
CA GLU A 73 10.53 -6.16 -12.72
C GLU A 73 9.22 -6.91 -12.61
N ILE A 74 8.23 -6.38 -11.87
CA ILE A 74 6.88 -6.97 -11.82
C ILE A 74 6.26 -7.03 -13.22
N PHE A 75 6.31 -5.93 -13.98
CA PHE A 75 5.70 -5.86 -15.31
C PHE A 75 6.44 -6.66 -16.39
N SER A 76 7.71 -6.97 -16.17
CA SER A 76 8.46 -7.90 -17.02
C SER A 76 7.91 -9.34 -16.91
N GLN A 77 7.33 -9.69 -15.76
CA GLN A 77 6.74 -11.01 -15.53
C GLN A 77 5.25 -11.01 -15.92
N VAL A 78 4.49 -10.02 -15.42
CA VAL A 78 3.05 -9.93 -15.66
C VAL A 78 2.54 -8.50 -15.52
N GLY A 79 1.59 -8.11 -16.36
CA GLY A 79 0.85 -6.84 -16.25
C GLY A 79 -0.11 -6.83 -15.04
N ALA A 80 0.43 -6.91 -13.83
CA ALA A 80 -0.34 -6.92 -12.59
C ALA A 80 -0.95 -5.54 -12.27
N THR A 81 -1.96 -5.56 -11.42
CA THR A 81 -2.49 -4.35 -10.79
C THR A 81 -1.62 -4.01 -9.58
N VAL A 82 -0.97 -2.86 -9.62
CA VAL A 82 -0.01 -2.43 -8.60
C VAL A 82 -0.48 -1.13 -7.95
N VAL A 83 -0.56 -1.12 -6.62
CA VAL A 83 -0.75 0.09 -5.82
C VAL A 83 0.64 0.58 -5.41
N VAL A 84 1.00 1.78 -5.86
CA VAL A 84 2.30 2.39 -5.60
C VAL A 84 2.14 3.48 -4.54
N ILE A 85 3.00 3.44 -3.53
CA ILE A 85 3.14 4.50 -2.53
C ILE A 85 4.56 5.05 -2.64
N ARG A 86 4.65 6.33 -3.01
CA ARG A 86 5.92 7.06 -3.10
C ARG A 86 6.25 7.68 -1.76
N VAL A 87 7.45 7.42 -1.27
CA VAL A 87 8.00 7.99 -0.04
C VAL A 87 9.15 8.95 -0.39
N GLU A 88 9.31 9.98 0.43
CA GLU A 88 10.42 10.93 0.29
C GLU A 88 11.75 10.27 0.67
N GLU A 89 12.75 10.41 -0.21
CA GLU A 89 14.13 10.03 0.05
C GLU A 89 14.85 11.17 0.79
N SER A 90 15.63 10.85 1.82
CA SER A 90 16.41 11.87 2.53
C SER A 90 17.44 12.53 1.60
N LYS A 91 17.62 13.86 1.76
CA LYS A 91 18.58 14.67 1.00
C LYS A 91 19.95 14.79 1.67
N ASN A 92 20.19 14.07 2.77
CA ASN A 92 21.44 14.16 3.51
C ASN A 92 22.63 13.62 2.71
N THR A 93 23.78 14.28 2.90
CA THR A 93 25.05 13.96 2.22
C THR A 93 25.69 12.67 2.77
N ASP A 94 25.44 12.35 4.04
CA ASP A 94 25.96 11.16 4.71
C ASP A 94 25.09 9.92 4.42
N LEU A 95 25.69 8.89 3.82
CA LEU A 95 24.99 7.67 3.36
C LEU A 95 24.22 6.94 4.48
N LYS A 96 24.79 6.85 5.68
CA LYS A 96 24.16 6.16 6.82
C LYS A 96 22.94 6.91 7.34
N LEU A 97 23.08 8.22 7.55
CA LEU A 97 21.98 9.07 8.03
C LEU A 97 20.87 9.16 6.98
N LYS A 98 21.23 9.17 5.70
CA LYS A 98 20.28 9.14 4.58
C LYS A 98 19.42 7.88 4.60
N GLU A 99 20.03 6.71 4.79
CA GLU A 99 19.31 5.44 4.88
C GLU A 99 18.39 5.41 6.10
N GLU A 100 18.86 5.81 7.27
CA GLU A 100 18.08 5.85 8.51
C GLU A 100 16.85 6.77 8.42
N GLU A 101 17.00 7.96 7.86
CA GLU A 101 15.87 8.89 7.66
C GLU A 101 14.90 8.38 6.60
N THR A 102 15.40 7.82 5.50
CA THR A 102 14.55 7.24 4.47
C THR A 102 13.74 6.07 5.03
N LEU A 103 14.33 5.25 5.91
CA LEU A 103 13.63 4.17 6.60
C LEU A 103 12.52 4.67 7.52
N LYS A 104 12.77 5.76 8.25
CA LYS A 104 11.72 6.40 9.06
C LYS A 104 10.56 6.86 8.19
N ASN A 105 10.84 7.44 7.03
CA ASN A 105 9.82 7.86 6.08
C ASN A 105 9.05 6.65 5.50
N VAL A 106 9.73 5.52 5.23
CA VAL A 106 9.10 4.29 4.72
C VAL A 106 8.19 3.66 5.77
N ILE A 107 8.65 3.56 7.02
CA ILE A 107 7.81 3.12 8.15
C ILE A 107 6.59 4.04 8.26
N GLY A 108 6.83 5.34 8.21
CA GLY A 108 5.82 6.39 8.27
C GLY A 108 5.03 6.36 9.57
N GLY A 109 3.78 6.77 9.49
CA GLY A 109 2.92 6.95 10.65
C GLY A 109 1.62 7.63 10.26
N ILE A 110 1.02 8.34 11.21
CA ILE A 110 -0.11 9.23 10.97
C ILE A 110 0.42 10.63 11.21
N ASP A 111 0.26 11.52 10.24
CA ASP A 111 0.59 12.92 10.42
C ASP A 111 -0.43 13.57 11.37
N GLU A 112 0.03 14.10 12.49
CA GLU A 112 -0.81 14.70 13.53
C GLU A 112 -1.60 15.91 13.04
N LYS A 113 -1.12 16.60 12.00
CA LYS A 113 -1.74 17.85 11.51
C LYS A 113 -2.77 17.60 10.42
N THR A 114 -2.49 16.67 9.50
CA THR A 114 -3.34 16.39 8.34
C THR A 114 -4.22 15.17 8.55
N GLY A 115 -3.86 14.29 9.49
CA GLY A 115 -4.51 13.00 9.69
C GLY A 115 -4.26 12.01 8.55
N GLU A 116 -3.40 12.34 7.59
CA GLU A 116 -3.08 11.47 6.47
C GLU A 116 -2.11 10.36 6.93
N TYR A 117 -2.34 9.16 6.40
CA TYR A 117 -1.41 8.04 6.59
C TYR A 117 -0.15 8.27 5.76
N GLN A 118 1.00 7.96 6.34
CA GLN A 118 2.32 8.08 5.72
C GLN A 118 3.02 6.73 5.66
N GLY A 119 3.91 6.56 4.68
CA GLY A 119 4.70 5.35 4.52
C GLY A 119 3.85 4.09 4.38
N ILE A 120 4.21 3.03 5.10
CA ILE A 120 3.52 1.73 5.08
C ILE A 120 2.05 1.84 5.52
N GLN A 121 1.71 2.78 6.42
CA GLN A 121 0.33 2.92 6.86
C GLN A 121 -0.61 3.40 5.75
N ALA A 122 -0.10 4.05 4.71
CA ALA A 122 -0.90 4.49 3.57
C ALA A 122 -1.48 3.32 2.73
N PHE A 123 -1.04 2.08 2.96
CA PHE A 123 -1.73 0.91 2.39
C PHE A 123 -3.16 0.76 2.93
N LEU A 124 -3.44 1.21 4.16
CA LEU A 124 -4.79 1.14 4.75
C LEU A 124 -5.79 2.07 4.06
N SER A 125 -5.34 3.19 3.48
CA SER A 125 -6.19 4.13 2.73
C SER A 125 -6.36 3.75 1.26
N SER A 126 -5.69 2.72 0.79
CA SER A 126 -5.71 2.33 -0.63
C SER A 126 -7.12 1.93 -1.10
N GLU A 127 -7.88 1.18 -0.29
CA GLU A 127 -9.24 0.80 -0.65
C GLU A 127 -10.18 2.02 -0.78
N SER A 128 -9.98 3.05 0.05
CA SER A 128 -10.79 4.27 0.02
C SER A 128 -10.43 5.17 -1.17
N ILE A 129 -9.14 5.32 -1.47
CA ILE A 129 -8.66 6.28 -2.48
C ILE A 129 -8.68 5.67 -3.88
N VAL A 130 -8.12 4.46 -4.04
CA VAL A 130 -7.96 3.81 -5.35
C VAL A 130 -8.95 2.67 -5.59
N HIS A 131 -9.88 2.44 -4.66
CA HIS A 131 -10.92 1.40 -4.75
C HIS A 131 -10.38 -0.03 -4.82
N VAL A 132 -9.11 -0.23 -4.47
CA VAL A 132 -8.44 -1.53 -4.52
C VAL A 132 -7.60 -1.71 -3.27
N ALA A 133 -7.86 -2.79 -2.54
CA ALA A 133 -7.05 -3.21 -1.40
C ALA A 133 -5.90 -4.12 -1.85
N PRO A 134 -4.62 -3.78 -1.60
CA PRO A 134 -3.50 -4.66 -1.89
C PRO A 134 -3.50 -5.89 -0.97
N ARG A 135 -3.19 -7.06 -1.53
CA ARG A 135 -3.16 -8.35 -0.82
C ARG A 135 -1.77 -9.00 -0.80
N ILE A 136 -0.84 -8.45 -1.55
CA ILE A 136 0.58 -8.78 -1.53
C ILE A 136 1.31 -7.48 -1.23
N LEU A 137 2.05 -7.39 -0.12
CA LEU A 137 2.78 -6.19 0.27
C LEU A 137 4.28 -6.41 0.12
N ILE A 138 4.94 -5.48 -0.56
CA ILE A 138 6.39 -5.48 -0.74
C ILE A 138 6.99 -4.10 -0.47
N ALA A 139 8.18 -4.08 0.13
CA ALA A 139 8.99 -2.89 0.34
C ALA A 139 10.41 -3.14 -0.20
N PRO A 140 10.61 -3.05 -1.53
CA PRO A 140 11.87 -3.41 -2.18
C PRO A 140 13.05 -2.63 -1.61
N TYR A 141 14.17 -3.30 -1.36
CA TYR A 141 15.38 -2.74 -0.77
C TYR A 141 15.27 -2.18 0.66
N PHE A 142 14.13 -2.35 1.34
CA PHE A 142 13.97 -1.89 2.73
C PHE A 142 13.74 -3.06 3.72
N THR A 143 13.52 -4.28 3.22
CA THR A 143 13.24 -5.46 4.06
C THR A 143 14.48 -6.28 4.46
N HIS A 144 15.67 -5.97 3.91
CA HIS A 144 16.91 -6.70 4.19
C HIS A 144 17.67 -6.24 5.45
N GLN A 145 17.33 -5.09 6.02
CA GLN A 145 18.12 -4.47 7.09
C GLN A 145 17.86 -5.11 8.46
N LEU A 146 18.93 -5.35 9.21
CA LEU A 146 18.87 -5.85 10.58
C LEU A 146 19.23 -4.73 11.55
N SER A 147 18.28 -4.30 12.39
CA SER A 147 18.58 -3.49 13.56
C SER A 147 18.41 -4.36 14.81
N GLU A 148 19.56 -4.80 15.36
CA GLU A 148 19.79 -5.55 16.61
C GLU A 148 19.03 -6.89 16.84
N SER A 149 17.85 -7.15 16.25
CA SER A 149 17.16 -8.46 16.26
C SER A 149 15.96 -8.60 15.29
N LYS A 150 15.34 -7.52 14.80
CA LYS A 150 14.21 -7.57 13.83
C LYS A 150 14.27 -6.41 12.84
N ASN A 151 13.82 -6.62 11.61
CA ASN A 151 13.68 -5.52 10.65
C ASN A 151 12.48 -4.63 11.07
N PRO A 152 12.68 -3.31 11.27
CA PRO A 152 11.61 -2.39 11.69
C PRO A 152 10.51 -2.22 10.63
N VAL A 153 10.86 -2.25 9.33
CA VAL A 153 9.92 -2.16 8.20
C VAL A 153 9.01 -3.39 8.17
N VAL A 154 9.58 -4.59 8.33
CA VAL A 154 8.82 -5.85 8.37
C VAL A 154 7.90 -5.90 9.59
N ALA A 155 8.37 -5.43 10.76
CA ALA A 155 7.56 -5.39 11.97
C ALA A 155 6.27 -4.56 11.80
N VAL A 156 6.37 -3.40 11.14
CA VAL A 156 5.21 -2.54 10.85
C VAL A 156 4.34 -3.12 9.74
N LEU A 157 4.95 -3.71 8.70
CA LEU A 157 4.22 -4.39 7.64
C LEU A 157 3.33 -5.52 8.18
N ILE A 158 3.79 -6.28 9.19
CA ILE A 158 2.99 -7.35 9.82
C ILE A 158 1.67 -6.80 10.35
N GLY A 159 1.70 -5.69 11.10
CA GLY A 159 0.49 -5.08 11.65
C GLY A 159 -0.47 -4.54 10.58
N VAL A 160 0.05 -4.07 9.45
CA VAL A 160 -0.79 -3.62 8.32
C VAL A 160 -1.33 -4.82 7.52
N ALA A 161 -0.52 -5.85 7.32
CA ALA A 161 -0.89 -7.06 6.61
C ALA A 161 -2.01 -7.82 7.32
N GLU A 162 -1.98 -7.91 8.64
CA GLU A 162 -3.07 -8.51 9.42
C GLU A 162 -4.41 -7.77 9.21
N LYS A 163 -4.39 -6.43 9.24
CA LYS A 163 -5.59 -5.60 9.00
C LYS A 163 -6.13 -5.77 7.58
N LEU A 164 -5.24 -5.79 6.59
CA LEU A 164 -5.62 -5.95 5.18
C LEU A 164 -5.85 -7.41 4.78
N ARG A 165 -5.57 -8.39 5.65
CA ARG A 165 -5.47 -9.82 5.31
C ARG A 165 -4.60 -10.02 4.05
N ALA A 166 -3.42 -9.42 4.07
CA ALA A 166 -2.43 -9.46 3.02
C ALA A 166 -1.25 -10.36 3.43
N ILE A 167 -0.47 -10.78 2.44
CA ILE A 167 0.78 -11.52 2.63
C ILE A 167 1.94 -10.55 2.38
N ILE A 168 3.01 -10.67 3.16
CA ILE A 168 4.22 -9.88 3.00
C ILE A 168 5.26 -10.75 2.28
N VAL A 169 5.88 -10.20 1.24
CA VAL A 169 7.07 -10.79 0.63
C VAL A 169 8.26 -9.93 1.05
N ALA A 170 9.07 -10.46 1.96
CA ALA A 170 10.26 -9.81 2.49
C ALA A 170 11.52 -10.52 1.95
N ASP A 171 12.57 -9.75 1.71
CA ASP A 171 13.91 -10.26 1.41
C ASP A 171 14.74 -10.46 2.71
N GLY A 172 15.64 -11.43 2.67
CA GLY A 172 16.61 -11.66 3.74
C GLY A 172 17.89 -10.85 3.49
N PRO A 173 18.69 -10.56 4.54
CA PRO A 173 20.01 -9.97 4.37
C PRO A 173 20.92 -10.90 3.55
N ASN A 174 21.77 -10.33 2.70
CA ASN A 174 22.79 -11.06 1.95
C ASN A 174 24.08 -11.18 2.77
N THR A 175 23.98 -11.76 3.98
CA THR A 175 25.08 -11.97 4.91
C THR A 175 25.20 -13.43 5.33
#